data_AF-A0A2V9Q7Y3-F1
#
_entry.id   AF-A0A2V9Q7Y3-F1
#
_cell.length_a   1.000
_cell.length_b   1.000
_cell.length_c   1.000
_cell.angle_alpha   90.00
_cell.angle_beta   90.00
_cell.angle_gamma   90.00
#
_symmetry.space_group_name_H-M   'P 1'
#
loop_
_entity.id
_entity.type
_entity.pdbx_description
1 polymer ?
#
loop_
_entity_poly.entity_id
_entity_poly.type
_entity_poly.pdbx_seq_one_letter_code
_entity_poly.pdbx_strand_id
1 'polypeptide(L)' 'MEILTADEVAALLKVSMRHVYELAKQRTKSGDVRVNPLPCVRLGKSIRFNKAAVEEWLERLSNANTDALKART' A
#
# COMPACT_ATOMS: atom_id res chain seq x y z
N MET A 1 -5.41 8.00 15.98
CA MET A 1 -4.34 7.30 15.25
C MET A 1 -4.59 5.82 15.40
N GLU A 2 -5.08 5.19 14.33
CA GLU A 2 -5.48 3.77 14.33
C GLU A 2 -4.38 2.92 13.68
N ILE A 3 -3.92 1.88 14.39
CA ILE A 3 -2.86 0.98 13.93
C ILE A 3 -3.47 -0.37 13.57
N LEU A 4 -3.29 -0.77 12.31
CA LEU A 4 -3.82 -2.00 11.74
C LEU A 4 -2.75 -3.09 11.65
N THR A 5 -3.21 -4.32 11.74
CA THR A 5 -2.48 -5.55 11.41
C THR A 5 -2.52 -5.81 9.90
N ALA A 6 -1.71 -6.77 9.43
CA ALA A 6 -1.71 -7.16 8.02
C ALA A 6 -3.07 -7.74 7.57
N ASP A 7 -3.80 -8.38 8.47
CA ASP A 7 -5.11 -8.97 8.17
C ASP A 7 -6.19 -7.89 8.03
N GLU A 8 -6.20 -6.90 8.93
CA GLU A 8 -7.12 -5.76 8.85
C GLU A 8 -6.86 -4.91 7.59
N VAL A 9 -5.59 -4.73 7.21
CA VAL A 9 -5.26 -4.07 5.94
C VAL A 9 -5.69 -4.90 4.74
N ALA A 10 -5.57 -6.23 4.81
CA ALA A 10 -6.04 -7.11 3.75
C ALA A 10 -7.56 -6.97 3.55
N ALA A 11 -8.32 -6.92 4.65
CA ALA A 11 -9.75 -6.66 4.63
C ALA A 11 -10.09 -5.26 4.07
N LEU A 12 -9.37 -4.22 4.52
CA LEU A 12 -9.55 -2.84 4.04
C LEU A 12 -9.33 -2.72 2.53
N LEU A 13 -8.25 -3.31 2.03
CA LEU A 13 -7.86 -3.25 0.62
C LEU A 13 -8.60 -4.29 -0.24
N LYS A 14 -9.38 -5.19 0.37
CA LYS A 14 -10.06 -6.32 -0.28
C LYS A 14 -9.10 -7.21 -1.07
N VAL A 15 -7.93 -7.51 -0.50
CA VAL A 15 -6.90 -8.38 -1.09
C VAL A 15 -6.51 -9.49 -0.12
N SER A 16 -5.72 -10.47 -0.58
CA SER A 16 -5.19 -11.50 0.32
C SER A 16 -4.08 -10.96 1.23
N MET A 17 -3.98 -11.49 2.45
CA MET A 17 -2.90 -11.14 3.39
C MET A 17 -1.51 -11.35 2.78
N ARG A 18 -1.32 -12.41 1.97
CA ARG A 18 -0.07 -12.64 1.21
C ARG A 18 0.25 -11.44 0.31
N HIS A 19 -0.75 -10.91 -0.38
CA HIS A 19 -0.59 -9.76 -1.25
C HIS A 19 -0.18 -8.51 -0.45
N VAL A 20 -0.72 -8.30 0.75
CA VAL A 20 -0.29 -7.20 1.65
C VAL A 20 1.21 -7.30 1.98
N TYR A 21 1.71 -8.50 2.30
CA TYR A 21 3.14 -8.69 2.54
C TYR A 21 4.01 -8.43 1.31
N GLU A 22 3.55 -8.79 0.11
CA GLU A 22 4.23 -8.42 -1.14
C GLU A 22 4.19 -6.91 -1.39
N LEU A 23 3.06 -6.25 -1.11
CA LEU A 23 2.95 -4.79 -1.17
C LEU A 23 3.84 -4.09 -0.12
N ALA A 24 4.20 -4.75 0.97
CA ALA A 24 5.15 -4.23 1.95
C ALA A 24 6.63 -4.53 1.60
N LYS A 25 6.92 -5.34 0.58
CA LYS A 25 8.30 -5.63 0.13
C LYS A 25 8.78 -4.58 -0.87
N GLN A 26 9.90 -3.92 -0.58
CA GLN A 26 10.50 -2.93 -1.48
C GLN A 26 11.25 -3.54 -2.68
N ARG A 27 11.76 -4.78 -2.55
CA ARG A 27 12.69 -5.38 -3.53
C ARG A 27 12.05 -6.11 -4.71
N THR A 28 10.80 -6.56 -4.62
CA THR A 28 10.20 -7.50 -5.59
C THR A 28 9.21 -6.86 -6.57
N LYS A 29 9.18 -5.53 -6.69
CA LYS A 29 8.09 -4.81 -7.35
C LYS A 29 8.40 -4.29 -8.74
N SER A 30 7.35 -4.22 -9.56
CA SER A 30 7.30 -3.59 -10.89
C SER A 30 6.24 -2.48 -10.93
N GLY A 31 6.40 -1.48 -11.80
CA GLY A 31 5.44 -0.37 -11.96
C GLY A 31 5.36 0.61 -10.79
N ASP A 32 4.23 1.32 -10.66
CA ASP A 32 4.02 2.41 -9.68
C ASP A 32 4.22 1.98 -8.22
N VAL A 33 3.94 0.71 -7.93
CA VAL A 33 4.04 0.15 -6.58
C VAL A 33 5.50 -0.02 -6.12
N ARG A 34 6.47 -0.03 -7.05
CA ARG A 34 7.92 0.00 -6.76
C ARG A 34 8.34 1.39 -6.27
N VAL A 35 7.79 2.43 -6.88
CA VAL A 35 8.10 3.83 -6.57
C VAL A 35 7.41 4.25 -5.27
N ASN A 36 6.20 3.74 -5.02
CA ASN A 36 5.42 4.05 -3.82
C ASN A 36 4.95 2.75 -3.13
N PRO A 37 5.78 2.12 -2.28
CA PRO A 37 5.38 0.91 -1.56
C PRO A 37 4.37 1.19 -0.45
N LEU A 38 3.64 0.15 -0.03
CA LEU A 38 2.64 0.26 1.03
C LEU A 38 3.33 0.72 2.34
N PRO A 39 2.91 1.84 2.95
CA PRO A 39 3.57 2.38 4.14
C PRO A 39 3.37 1.45 5.32
N CYS A 40 4.47 0.97 5.90
CA CYS A 40 4.43 0.02 7.01
C CYS A 40 5.52 0.31 8.05
N VAL A 41 5.21 -0.05 9.30
CA VAL A 41 6.13 0.00 10.43
C VAL A 41 6.49 -1.43 10.81
N ARG A 42 7.79 -1.74 10.82
CA ARG A 42 8.29 -3.06 11.22
C ARG A 42 8.61 -3.05 12.71
N LEU A 43 8.00 -3.98 13.44
CA LEU A 43 8.20 -4.21 14.87
C LEU A 43 8.74 -5.64 15.05
N GLY A 44 10.05 -5.82 14.82
CA GLY A 44 10.69 -7.14 14.81
C GLY A 44 10.13 -8.04 13.70
N LYS A 45 9.49 -9.15 14.09
CA LYS A 45 8.83 -10.10 13.16
C LYS A 45 7.43 -9.64 12.72
N SER A 46 6.89 -8.61 13.37
CA SER A 46 5.56 -8.09 13.14
C SER A 46 5.60 -6.89 12.20
N ILE A 47 4.54 -6.71 11.43
CA ILE A 47 4.30 -5.52 10.61
C ILE A 47 3.00 -4.87 11.08
N ARG A 48 3.02 -3.53 11.13
CA ARG A 48 1.88 -2.69 11.48
C ARG A 48 1.72 -1.58 10.45
N PHE A 49 0.49 -1.11 10.31
CA PHE A 49 0.13 -0.10 9.33
C PHE A 49 -0.64 1.01 10.03
N ASN A 50 -0.29 2.25 9.73
CA ASN A 50 -1.14 3.37 10.14
C ASN A 50 -2.27 3.49 9.12
N LYS A 51 -3.53 3.40 9.55
CA LYS A 51 -4.69 3.45 8.66
C LYS A 51 -4.69 4.69 7.76
N ALA A 52 -4.46 5.87 8.35
CA ALA A 52 -4.44 7.14 7.61
C ALA A 52 -3.35 7.15 6.53
N ALA A 53 -2.19 6.55 6.80
CA ALA A 53 -1.12 6.45 5.81
C ALA A 53 -1.47 5.47 4.67
N VAL A 54 -2.22 4.40 4.95
CA VAL A 54 -2.69 3.46 3.92
C VAL A 54 -3.74 4.12 3.03
N GLU A 55 -4.66 4.89 3.60
CA GLU A 55 -5.67 5.65 2.86
C GLU A 55 -5.01 6.73 1.98
N GLU A 56 -4.09 7.52 2.53
CA GLU A 56 -3.34 8.51 1.75
C GLU A 56 -2.52 7.86 0.63
N TRP A 57 -1.96 6.68 0.87
CA TRP A 57 -1.25 5.91 -0.15
C TRP A 57 -2.16 5.50 -1.31
N LEU A 58 -3.41 5.08 -1.03
CA LEU A 58 -4.40 4.78 -2.06
C LEU A 58 -4.78 6.02 -2.89
N GLU A 59 -4.99 7.16 -2.23
CA GLU A 59 -5.29 8.42 -2.91
C GLU A 59 -4.16 8.82 -3.86
N ARG A 60 -2.90 8.71 -3.42
CA ARG A 60 -1.74 8.99 -4.27
C ARG A 60 -1.68 8.08 -5.49
N LEU A 61 -1.97 6.78 -5.34
CA LEU A 61 -2.01 5.84 -6.46
C LEU A 61 -3.15 6.14 -7.44
N SER A 62 -4.33 6.51 -6.92
CA SER A 62 -5.48 6.89 -7.73
C SER A 62 -5.20 8.16 -8.54
N ASN A 63 -4.61 9.17 -7.91
CA ASN A 63 -4.23 10.42 -8.56
C ASN A 63 -3.15 10.20 -9.63
N ALA A 64 -2.09 9.45 -9.30
CA ALA A 64 -1.02 9.14 -10.27
C ALA A 64 -1.57 8.41 -11.51
N ASN A 65 -2.49 7.47 -11.32
CA ASN A 65 -3.12 6.76 -12.43
C ASN A 65 -4.04 7.67 -13.26
N THR A 66 -4.76 8.59 -12.60
CA THR A 66 -5.62 9.60 -13.26
C THR A 66 -4.80 10.57 -14.11
N ASP A 67 -3.67 11.06 -13.59
CA ASP A 67 -2.77 11.95 -14.32
C ASP A 67 -2.10 11.22 -15.49
N ALA A 68 -1.72 9.96 -15.32
CA ALA A 68 -1.19 9.13 -16.41
C ALA A 68 -2.22 8.90 -17.54
N LEU A 69 -3.52 8.80 -17.20
CA LEU A 69 -4.59 8.68 -18.19
C LEU A 69 -4.84 10.01 -18.93
N LYS A 70 -4.82 11.14 -18.21
CA LYS A 70 -4.97 12.47 -18.83
C LYS A 70 -3.81 12.82 -19.76
N ALA A 71 -2.58 12.45 -19.43
CA ALA A 71 -1.40 12.70 -20.27
C ALA A 71 -1.38 11.87 -21.58
N ARG A 72 -2.25 10.87 -21.69
CA ARG A 72 -2.38 9.99 -22.88
C ARG A 72 -3.53 10.36 -23.81
N THR A 73 -4.39 11.31 -23.41
CA THR A 73 -5.56 11.78 -24.17
C THR A 73 -5.25 13.13 -24.79
#